data_AF-A0A7W2XXZ9-F1
#
_entry.id   AF-A0A7W2XXZ9-F1
#
_cell.length_a   1.000
_cell.length_b   1.000
_cell.length_c   1.000
_cell.angle_alpha   90.00
_cell.angle_beta   90.00
_cell.angle_gamma   90.00
#
_symmetry.space_group_name_H-M   'P 1'
#
loop_
_entity.id
_entity.type
_entity.pdbx_description
1 polymer ?
#
loop_
_entity_poly.entity_id
_entity_poly.type
_entity_poly.pdbx_seq_one_letter_code
_entity_poly.pdbx_strand_id
1 'polypeptide(L)' 'MPTISDEKLSNDADTDVLLTEFTWVSSNTAVATVVDGTVTVLANAPLATDTTITATLTVGYGDPVTASFVVTAIAP' A
#
# COMPACT_ATOMS: atom_id res chain seq x y z
N MET A 1 -3.38 19.92 46.45
CA MET A 1 -4.05 19.28 45.30
C MET A 1 -3.01 19.11 44.21
N PRO A 2 -2.82 17.93 43.60
CA PRO A 2 -1.91 17.81 42.46
C PRO A 2 -2.52 18.54 41.26
N THR A 3 -1.81 19.54 40.76
CA THR A 3 -2.12 20.19 39.48
C THR A 3 -1.62 19.27 38.37
N ILE A 4 -2.53 18.72 37.60
CA ILE A 4 -2.16 18.07 36.33
C ILE A 4 -1.73 19.22 35.39
N SER A 5 -0.50 19.17 34.90
CA SER A 5 -0.03 20.07 33.86
C SER A 5 -0.77 19.73 32.55
N ASP A 6 -1.32 20.74 31.89
CA ASP A 6 -2.10 20.61 30.64
C ASP A 6 -1.32 19.91 29.51
N GLU A 7 0.02 19.81 29.63
CA GLU A 7 0.87 19.03 28.73
C GLU A 7 0.49 17.54 28.67
N LYS A 8 -0.18 17.00 29.71
CA LYS A 8 -0.49 15.56 29.75
C LYS A 8 -1.82 15.20 29.07
N LEU A 9 -2.65 16.18 28.69
CA LEU A 9 -3.89 15.96 27.96
C LEU A 9 -3.86 16.63 26.58
N SER A 10 -2.81 16.37 25.81
CA SER A 10 -2.84 16.66 24.37
C SER A 10 -3.67 15.58 23.67
N ASN A 11 -4.84 15.94 23.12
CA ASN A 11 -5.57 15.10 22.17
C ASN A 11 -5.01 15.21 20.75
N ASP A 12 -3.94 16.01 20.57
CA ASP A 12 -3.42 16.45 19.29
C ASP A 12 -3.23 15.21 18.44
N ALA A 13 -4.20 15.00 17.56
CA ALA A 13 -4.16 13.97 16.56
C ALA A 13 -3.13 14.49 15.58
N ASP A 14 -1.86 14.32 15.96
CA ASP A 14 -0.73 14.72 15.17
C ASP A 14 -0.96 14.10 13.80
N THR A 15 -1.02 14.94 12.78
CA THR A 15 -1.29 14.49 11.42
C THR A 15 -0.19 13.55 10.93
N ASP A 16 0.98 13.55 11.58
CA ASP A 16 2.04 12.56 11.41
C ASP A 16 1.64 11.20 12.03
N VAL A 17 0.93 11.20 13.17
CA VAL A 17 0.34 10.00 13.80
C VAL A 17 -0.74 9.36 12.93
N LEU A 18 -1.49 10.17 12.16
CA LEU A 18 -2.53 9.70 11.25
C LEU A 18 -2.08 9.51 9.80
N LEU A 19 -0.79 9.71 9.48
CA LEU A 19 -0.31 9.57 8.11
C LEU A 19 -0.42 8.10 7.69
N THR A 20 -1.37 7.82 6.80
CA THR A 20 -1.52 6.53 6.14
C THR A 20 -1.17 6.70 4.67
N GLU A 21 0.05 6.33 4.29
CA GLU A 21 0.43 6.27 2.88
C GLU A 21 0.14 4.88 2.34
N PHE A 22 -0.49 4.82 1.17
CA PHE A 22 -0.78 3.56 0.49
C PHE A 22 -0.01 3.50 -0.82
N THR A 23 0.90 2.55 -0.94
CA THR A 23 1.72 2.37 -2.15
C THR A 23 1.42 1.04 -2.83
N TRP A 24 1.52 1.05 -4.16
CA TRP A 24 1.30 -0.12 -5.01
C TRP A 24 2.52 -0.37 -5.89
N VAL A 25 2.94 -1.63 -5.98
CA VAL A 25 4.07 -2.04 -6.84
C VAL A 25 3.70 -3.30 -7.61
N SER A 26 4.11 -3.35 -8.88
CA SER A 26 4.09 -4.57 -9.70
C SER A 26 5.51 -5.11 -9.84
N SER A 27 5.69 -6.43 -9.67
CA SER A 27 6.99 -7.08 -9.90
C SER A 27 7.39 -7.13 -11.37
N ASN A 28 6.42 -7.01 -12.30
CA ASN A 28 6.66 -7.04 -13.73
C ASN A 28 5.63 -6.16 -14.47
N THR A 29 6.05 -4.94 -14.81
CA THR A 29 5.21 -3.96 -15.52
C THR A 29 4.97 -4.28 -16.99
N ALA A 30 5.70 -5.24 -17.57
CA ALA A 30 5.41 -5.75 -18.90
C ALA A 30 4.21 -6.73 -18.92
N VAL A 31 3.80 -7.23 -17.75
CA VAL A 31 2.65 -8.13 -17.58
C VAL A 31 1.43 -7.36 -17.05
N ALA A 32 1.61 -6.65 -15.94
CA ALA A 32 0.55 -5.80 -15.38
C ALA A 32 1.10 -4.55 -14.73
N THR A 33 0.39 -3.44 -14.87
CA THR A 33 0.61 -2.20 -14.12
C THR A 33 -0.44 -2.05 -13.04
N VAL A 34 -0.13 -1.29 -12.00
CA VAL A 34 -1.06 -0.94 -10.93
C VAL A 34 -0.95 0.56 -10.66
N VAL A 35 -2.09 1.25 -10.63
CA VAL A 35 -2.20 2.67 -10.30
C VAL A 35 -3.41 2.84 -9.40
N ASP A 36 -3.20 3.36 -8.18
CA ASP A 36 -4.26 3.60 -7.19
C ASP A 36 -5.21 2.40 -7.00
N GLY A 37 -4.63 1.19 -6.92
CA GLY A 37 -5.38 -0.06 -6.74
C GLY A 37 -6.05 -0.62 -8.00
N THR A 38 -5.99 0.10 -9.12
CA THR A 38 -6.47 -0.40 -10.41
C THR A 38 -5.36 -1.18 -11.10
N VAL A 39 -5.56 -2.49 -11.27
CA VAL A 39 -4.63 -3.35 -12.00
C VAL A 39 -5.02 -3.44 -13.47
N THR A 40 -4.07 -3.15 -14.36
CA THR A 40 -4.24 -3.31 -15.81
C THR A 40 -3.31 -4.39 -16.31
N VAL A 41 -3.86 -5.47 -16.88
CA VAL A 41 -3.08 -6.50 -17.57
C VAL A 41 -2.82 -6.04 -19.00
N LEU A 42 -1.57 -6.08 -19.44
CA LEU A 42 -1.20 -5.64 -20.78
C LEU A 42 -1.54 -6.71 -21.83
N ALA A 43 -2.13 -6.29 -22.95
CA ALA A 43 -2.52 -7.18 -24.05
C ALA A 43 -1.33 -7.92 -24.69
N ASN A 44 -0.12 -7.36 -24.58
CA ASN A 44 1.12 -7.96 -25.08
C ASN A 44 1.93 -8.71 -23.99
N ALA A 45 1.34 -8.96 -22.83
CA ALA A 45 1.98 -9.76 -21.79
C ALA A 45 2.32 -11.16 -22.34
N PRO A 46 3.53 -11.70 -22.08
CA PRO A 46 3.85 -13.05 -22.48
C PRO A 46 2.89 -14.03 -21.78
N LEU A 47 2.31 -14.95 -22.55
CA LEU A 47 1.29 -15.87 -22.06
C LEU A 47 1.79 -16.71 -20.88
N ALA A 48 0.91 -16.96 -19.90
CA ALA A 48 1.20 -17.71 -18.68
C ALA A 48 2.36 -17.13 -17.86
N THR A 49 2.61 -15.82 -17.98
CA THR A 49 3.56 -15.12 -17.11
C THR A 49 2.83 -14.55 -15.91
N ASP A 50 3.35 -14.87 -14.74
CA ASP A 50 2.86 -14.35 -13.48
C ASP A 50 3.54 -13.02 -13.14
N THR A 51 2.79 -12.13 -12.50
CA THR A 51 3.31 -10.94 -11.82
C THR A 51 2.65 -10.80 -10.46
N THR A 52 3.42 -10.40 -9.47
CA THR A 52 2.93 -10.13 -8.12
C THR A 52 2.65 -8.64 -7.98
N ILE A 53 1.45 -8.33 -7.52
CA ILE A 53 1.07 -6.98 -7.09
C ILE A 53 1.18 -6.92 -5.57
N THR A 54 1.91 -5.93 -5.07
CA THR A 54 2.09 -5.68 -3.63
C THR A 54 1.51 -4.33 -3.27
N ALA A 55 0.64 -4.34 -2.27
CA ALA A 55 0.15 -3.16 -1.58
C ALA A 55 0.89 -3.00 -0.25
N THR A 56 1.35 -1.79 0.04
CA THR A 56 1.97 -1.45 1.34
C THR A 56 1.23 -0.27 1.95
N LEU A 57 0.69 -0.49 3.14
CA LEU A 57 0.15 0.55 4.00
C LEU A 57 1.22 0.94 5.02
N THR A 58 1.73 2.16 4.90
CA THR A 58 2.62 2.78 5.90
C THR A 58 1.77 3.54 6.90
N VAL A 59 2.00 3.31 8.19
CA VAL A 59 1.33 4.02 9.29
C VAL A 59 2.38 4.78 10.11
N GLY A 60 2.07 6.00 10.55
CA GLY A 60 3.06 6.89 11.18
C GLY A 60 3.82 6.31 12.39
N TYR A 61 3.20 5.39 13.16
CA TYR A 61 3.80 4.80 14.36
C TYR A 61 3.78 3.27 14.38
N GLY A 62 3.97 2.62 13.23
CA GLY A 62 3.96 1.16 13.15
C GLY A 62 4.77 0.61 11.99
N ASP A 63 5.01 -0.70 12.02
CA ASP A 63 5.58 -1.40 10.89
C ASP A 63 4.62 -1.34 9.69
N PRO A 64 5.12 -1.17 8.46
CA PRO A 64 4.28 -1.19 7.28
C PRO A 64 3.58 -2.54 7.15
N VAL A 65 2.30 -2.49 6.81
CA VAL A 65 1.50 -3.69 6.56
C VAL A 65 1.46 -3.94 5.07
N THR A 66 1.87 -5.15 4.65
CA THR A 66 1.91 -5.54 3.24
C THR A 66 0.88 -6.61 2.92
N ALA A 67 0.23 -6.49 1.77
CA ALA A 67 -0.59 -7.55 1.17
C ALA A 67 -0.15 -7.78 -0.27
N SER A 68 -0.16 -9.03 -0.73
CA SER A 68 0.22 -9.38 -2.09
C SER A 68 -0.72 -10.41 -2.71
N PHE A 69 -0.84 -10.35 -4.03
CA PHE A 69 -1.54 -11.35 -4.83
C PHE A 69 -0.86 -11.52 -6.20
N VAL A 70 -1.12 -12.67 -6.82
CA VAL A 70 -0.55 -13.02 -8.13
C VAL A 70 -1.57 -12.76 -9.22
N VAL A 71 -1.10 -12.20 -10.33
CA VAL A 71 -1.84 -11.98 -11.57
C VAL A 71 -1.18 -12.80 -12.65
N THR A 72 -1.95 -13.65 -13.32
CA THR A 72 -1.50 -14.45 -14.46
C THR A 72 -2.10 -13.89 -15.74
N ALA A 73 -1.25 -13.53 -16.71
CA ALA A 73 -1.73 -13.18 -18.04
C ALA A 73 -2.13 -14.44 -18.83
N ILE A 74 -3.38 -14.49 -19.27
CA ILE A 74 -3.94 -15.58 -20.10
C ILE A 74 -4.27 -15.06 -21.49
N ALA A 75 -3.96 -15.87 -22.50
CA ALA A 75 -4.32 -15.57 -23.88
C ALA A 75 -5.84 -15.58 -24.03
N PRO A 76 -6.42 -14.72 -24.88
CA PRO A 76 -7.80 -14.88 -25.31
C PRO A 76 -8.02 -16.18 -26.09
#